data_AF-A0A103Y8Z9-F1
#
_entry.id   AF-A0A103Y8Z9-F1
#
_cell.length_a   1.000
_cell.length_b   1.000
_cell.length_c   1.000
_cell.angle_alpha   90.00
_cell.angle_beta   90.00
_cell.angle_gamma   90.00
#
_symmetry.space_group_name_H-M   'P 1'
#
loop_
_entity.id
_entity.type
_entity.pdbx_description
1 polymer ?
#
loop_
_entity_poly.entity_id
_entity_poly.type
_entity_poly.pdbx_seq_one_letter_code
_entity_poly.pdbx_strand_id
1 'polypeptide(L)'
;MPKMMDRIVTDIPGTTDASFGREIVSYETPKPVIGIHRYVFLLLKQKSRKSVTPPASRDHFNTRTFCQEHGLGLPVAAVYFNAQRENAARRR
;
A
#
# COMPACT_ATOMS: atom_id res chain seq x y z
N MET A 1 -4.24 4.11 15.47
CA MET A 1 -2.92 3.70 14.93
C MET A 1 -2.66 4.48 13.67
N PRO A 2 -1.49 5.13 13.52
CA PRO A 2 -1.13 5.84 12.30
C PRO A 2 -1.11 4.85 11.13
N LYS A 3 -1.56 5.29 9.96
CA LYS A 3 -1.43 4.49 8.73
C LYS A 3 0.03 4.52 8.31
N MET A 4 0.62 3.33 8.22
CA MET A 4 1.95 3.13 7.67
C MET A 4 1.80 2.64 6.23
N MET A 5 2.65 3.13 5.35
CA MET A 5 2.70 2.63 3.99
C MET A 5 3.82 1.62 3.79
N ASP A 6 3.41 0.39 3.46
CA ASP A 6 4.34 -0.73 3.33
C ASP A 6 4.97 -0.83 1.94
N ARG A 7 4.23 -0.52 0.86
CA ARG A 7 4.71 -0.67 -0.53
C ARG A 7 3.95 0.24 -1.49
N ILE A 8 4.63 0.73 -2.52
CA ILE A 8 3.99 1.35 -3.70
C ILE A 8 4.62 0.85 -4.99
N VAL A 9 3.78 0.41 -5.91
CA VAL A 9 4.13 0.10 -7.29
C VAL A 9 3.30 0.98 -8.22
N THR A 10 3.95 1.60 -9.21
CA THR A 10 3.35 2.50 -10.19
C THR A 10 3.55 1.99 -11.61
N ASP A 11 2.93 2.64 -12.59
CA ASP A 11 3.09 2.38 -14.02
C ASP A 11 2.83 0.93 -14.46
N ILE A 12 1.99 0.21 -13.70
CA ILE A 12 1.56 -1.15 -14.05
C ILE A 12 0.76 -1.09 -15.36
N PRO A 13 1.20 -1.77 -16.43
CA PRO A 13 0.42 -1.87 -17.66
C PRO A 13 -0.97 -2.48 -17.41
N GLY A 14 -1.98 -2.05 -18.17
CA GLY A 14 -3.30 -2.70 -18.12
C GLY A 14 -3.16 -4.20 -18.42
N THR A 15 -3.93 -5.02 -17.71
CA THR A 15 -3.96 -6.50 -17.81
C THR A 15 -2.70 -7.24 -17.37
N THR A 16 -1.71 -6.58 -16.77
CA THR A 16 -0.53 -7.24 -16.16
C THR A 16 -0.62 -7.22 -14.64
N ASP A 17 0.38 -7.79 -13.97
CA ASP A 17 0.53 -7.74 -12.52
C ASP A 17 1.58 -6.71 -12.06
N ALA A 18 1.71 -6.53 -10.75
CA ALA A 18 2.59 -5.54 -10.14
C ALA A 18 4.09 -5.75 -10.45
N SER A 19 4.52 -6.92 -10.89
CA SER A 19 5.92 -7.16 -11.28
C SER A 19 6.35 -6.37 -12.52
N PHE A 20 5.40 -5.99 -13.38
CA PHE A 20 5.65 -5.17 -14.57
C PHE A 20 5.60 -3.67 -14.28
N GLY A 21 5.20 -3.29 -13.06
CA GLY A 21 5.22 -1.91 -12.61
C GLY A 21 6.60 -1.47 -12.13
N ARG A 22 6.73 -0.17 -11.87
CA ARG A 22 7.87 0.43 -11.22
C ARG A 22 7.63 0.48 -9.72
N GLU A 23 8.43 -0.24 -8.95
CA GLU A 23 8.44 -0.11 -7.49
C GLU A 23 9.12 1.20 -7.08
N ILE A 24 8.38 2.08 -6.42
CA ILE A 24 8.89 3.37 -5.93
C ILE A 24 9.05 3.41 -4.41
N VAL A 25 8.35 2.51 -3.70
CA VAL A 25 8.53 2.26 -2.28
C VAL A 25 8.63 0.75 -2.10
N SER A 26 9.80 0.28 -1.67
CA SER A 26 10.07 -1.15 -1.45
C SER A 26 9.14 -1.72 -0.39
N TYR A 27 8.76 -3.00 -0.55
CA TYR A 27 8.00 -3.71 0.47
C TYR A 27 8.73 -3.73 1.82
N GLU A 28 8.06 -3.23 2.85
CA GLU A 28 8.52 -3.36 4.24
C GLU A 28 7.63 -4.36 4.98
N THR A 29 8.25 -5.40 5.55
CA THR A 29 7.52 -6.43 6.30
C THR A 29 6.90 -5.78 7.53
N PRO A 30 5.58 -5.80 7.66
CA PRO A 30 4.95 -5.13 8.78
C PRO A 30 5.16 -5.95 10.05
N LYS A 31 5.53 -5.25 11.13
CA LYS A 31 5.76 -5.85 12.45
C LYS A 31 4.65 -5.42 13.41
N PRO A 32 3.46 -6.05 13.37
CA PRO A 32 2.37 -5.69 14.28
C PRO A 32 2.81 -5.95 15.72
N VAL A 33 2.91 -4.89 16.52
CA VAL A 33 3.41 -4.98 17.91
C VAL A 33 2.27 -5.36 18.87
N ILE A 34 1.07 -4.81 18.64
CA ILE A 34 -0.11 -4.96 19.52
C ILE A 34 -1.38 -5.04 18.66
N GLY A 35 -2.22 -6.05 18.90
CA GLY A 35 -3.58 -6.16 18.34
C GLY A 35 -3.67 -6.67 16.90
N ILE A 36 -4.88 -6.55 16.33
CA ILE A 36 -5.18 -6.93 14.93
C ILE A 36 -5.01 -5.69 14.04
N HIS A 37 -4.17 -5.81 13.03
CA HIS A 37 -3.86 -4.77 12.05
C HIS A 37 -4.55 -5.06 10.72
N ARG A 38 -5.05 -4.02 10.06
CA ARG A 38 -5.66 -4.10 8.73
C ARG A 38 -4.64 -3.67 7.68
N TYR A 39 -4.32 -4.58 6.78
CA TYR A 39 -3.49 -4.32 5.61
C TYR A 39 -4.40 -4.11 4.42
N VAL A 40 -4.30 -2.94 3.78
CA VAL A 40 -5.20 -2.53 2.70
C VAL A 40 -4.38 -2.36 1.43
N PHE A 41 -4.74 -3.12 0.39
CA PHE A 41 -4.25 -2.91 -0.96
C PHE A 41 -5.26 -2.05 -1.72
N LEU A 42 -4.77 -0.99 -2.36
CA LEU A 42 -5.56 -0.07 -3.15
C LEU A 42 -5.03 -0.03 -4.58
N LEU A 43 -5.91 -0.22 -5.55
CA LEU A 43 -5.61 -0.08 -6.97
C LEU A 43 -6.17 1.23 -7.49
N LEU A 44 -5.30 2.07 -8.05
CA LEU A 44 -5.60 3.41 -8.51
C LEU A 44 -5.25 3.52 -10.00
N LYS A 45 -6.08 4.22 -10.78
CA LYS A 45 -5.83 4.41 -12.21
C LYS A 45 -5.03 5.69 -12.44
N GLN A 46 -3.81 5.54 -12.96
CA GLN A 46 -3.01 6.68 -13.39
C GLN A 46 -3.56 7.29 -14.69
N LYS A 47 -3.54 8.62 -14.78
CA LYS A 47 -3.89 9.35 -16.01
C LYS A 47 -2.75 9.35 -17.04
N SER A 48 -1.51 9.30 -16.57
CA SER A 48 -0.30 9.26 -17.40
C SER A 48 0.78 8.41 -16.74
N ARG A 49 1.73 7.90 -17.53
CA ARG A 49 2.90 7.18 -17.01
C ARG A 49 3.86 8.14 -16.33
N LYS A 50 4.60 7.66 -15.32
CA LYS A 50 5.62 8.40 -14.56
C LYS A 50 5.08 9.66 -13.86
N SER A 51 3.78 9.67 -13.51
CA SER A 51 3.11 10.81 -12.88
C SER A 51 3.13 10.78 -11.35
N VAL A 52 3.62 9.69 -10.76
CA VAL A 52 3.56 9.43 -9.32
C VAL A 52 4.96 9.41 -8.75
N THR A 53 5.17 10.12 -7.65
CA THR A 53 6.44 10.17 -6.92
C THR A 53 6.28 9.52 -5.55
N PRO A 54 7.35 8.93 -4.97
CA PRO A 54 7.28 8.39 -3.63
C PRO A 54 7.05 9.52 -2.61
N PRO A 55 6.26 9.28 -1.56
CA PRO A 55 6.11 10.26 -0.49
C PRO A 55 7.39 10.36 0.34
N ALA A 56 7.55 11.50 1.01
CA ALA A 56 8.72 11.79 1.85
C ALA A 56 8.80 10.94 3.13
N SER A 57 7.67 10.41 3.61
CA SER A 57 7.60 9.56 4.80
C SER A 57 6.63 8.40 4.60
N ARG A 58 6.96 7.25 5.20
CA ARG A 58 6.07 6.08 5.30
C ARG A 58 5.04 6.22 6.41
N ASP A 59 5.36 6.99 7.44
CA ASP A 59 4.50 7.22 8.59
C ASP A 59 3.45 8.30 8.29
N HIS A 60 2.26 8.13 8.86
CA HIS A 60 1.12 9.03 8.67
C HIS A 60 0.68 9.15 7.20
N PHE A 61 0.93 8.13 6.39
CA PHE A 61 0.54 8.15 4.99
C PHE A 61 -0.98 8.24 4.83
N ASN A 62 -1.44 9.26 4.10
CA ASN A 62 -2.84 9.45 3.80
C ASN A 62 -3.10 9.21 2.31
N THR A 63 -3.72 8.08 2.00
CA THR A 63 -4.07 7.72 0.62
C THR A 63 -4.94 8.78 -0.06
N ARG A 64 -5.84 9.46 0.66
CA ARG A 64 -6.73 10.47 0.05
C ARG A 64 -5.93 11.67 -0.43
N THR A 65 -5.03 12.18 0.41
CA THR A 65 -4.14 13.30 0.07
C THR A 65 -3.25 12.92 -1.11
N PHE A 66 -2.64 11.72 -1.07
CA PHE A 66 -1.81 11.20 -2.16
C PHE A 66 -2.56 11.11 -3.50
N CYS A 67 -3.83 10.67 -3.48
CA CYS A 67 -4.64 10.62 -4.69
C CYS A 67 -4.96 12.01 -5.26
N GLN A 68 -5.11 13.01 -4.39
CA GLN A 68 -5.36 14.40 -4.80
C GLN A 68 -4.10 15.02 -5.41
N GLU A 69 -2.94 14.86 -4.74
CA GLU A 69 -1.64 15.36 -5.20
C GLU A 69 -1.24 14.79 -6.57
N HIS A 70 -1.49 13.50 -6.79
CA HIS A 70 -1.15 12.81 -8.05
C HIS A 70 -2.31 12.71 -9.04
N GLY A 71 -3.47 13.32 -8.74
CA GLY A 71 -4.64 13.32 -9.62
C GLY A 71 -5.17 11.93 -9.98
N LEU A 72 -5.00 10.94 -9.10
CA LEU A 72 -5.34 9.52 -9.31
C LEU A 72 -6.85 9.23 -9.21
N GLY A 73 -7.64 10.17 -8.70
CA GLY A 73 -9.09 10.02 -8.55
C GLY A 73 -9.46 9.04 -7.43
N LEU A 74 -10.56 8.30 -7.62
CA LEU A 74 -11.04 7.31 -6.67
C LEU A 74 -10.39 5.93 -6.92
N PRO A 75 -10.20 5.11 -5.87
CA PRO A 75 -9.73 3.74 -6.03
C PRO A 75 -10.65 2.95 -6.96
N VAL A 76 -10.05 2.22 -7.92
CA VAL A 76 -10.77 1.33 -8.84
C VAL A 76 -11.06 -0.01 -8.18
N ALA A 77 -10.14 -0.48 -7.33
CA ALA A 77 -10.33 -1.66 -6.51
C ALA A 77 -9.65 -1.49 -5.15
N ALA A 78 -10.20 -2.16 -4.14
CA ALA A 78 -9.63 -2.20 -2.80
C ALA A 78 -9.85 -3.59 -2.22
N VAL A 79 -8.80 -4.18 -1.64
CA VAL A 79 -8.91 -5.41 -0.85
C VAL A 79 -8.16 -5.21 0.45
N TYR A 80 -8.60 -5.87 1.51
CA TYR A 80 -7.88 -5.82 2.78
C TYR A 80 -7.89 -7.17 3.47
N PHE A 81 -6.89 -7.38 4.31
CA PHE A 81 -6.82 -8.52 5.21
C PHE A 81 -6.43 -8.07 6.62
N ASN A 82 -6.81 -8.86 7.60
CA ASN A 82 -6.41 -8.66 8.99
C ASN A 82 -5.18 -9.53 9.26
N ALA A 83 -4.15 -8.98 9.89
CA ALA A 83 -3.06 -9.76 10.44
C ALA A 83 -2.78 -9.36 11.88
N GLN A 84 -2.29 -10.30 12.67
CA GLN A 84 -1.86 -10.09 14.03
C GLN A 84 -0.50 -10.74 14.20
N ARG A 85 0.25 -10.34 15.23
CA ARG A 85 1.51 -11.00 15.55
C ARG A 85 1.25 -12.48 15.77
N GLU A 86 2.06 -13.33 15.16
CA GLU A 86 2.02 -14.77 15.42
C GLU A 86 2.29 -14.98 16.91
N ASN A 87 1.30 -15.47 17.65
CA ASN A 87 1.50 -15.89 19.02
C ASN A 87 2.33 -17.17 18.96
N ALA A 88 3.56 -17.14 19.49
CA ALA A 88 4.38 -18.33 19.63
C ALA A 88 3.52 -19.47 20.19
N ALA A 89 3.50 -20.58 19.48
CA ALA A 89 2.62 -21.72 19.72
C ALA A 89 2.52 -22.02 21.22
N ARG A 90 1.32 -21.85 21.79
CA ARG A 90 0.97 -22.52 23.05
C ARG A 90 0.94 -24.01 22.72
N ARG A 91 2.08 -24.69 22.93
CA ARG A 91 2.18 -26.16 22.92
C ARG A 91 0.99 -26.69 23.75
N ARG A 92 0.11 -27.44 23.10
CA ARG A 92 -0.90 -28.27 23.76
C ARG A 92 -0.25 -29.58 24.17
#